data_AF-A0A2R4A6U0-F1
#
_entry.id   AF-A0A2R4A6U0-F1
#
_cell.length_a   1.000
_cell.length_b   1.000
_cell.length_c   1.000
_cell.angle_alpha   90.00
_cell.angle_beta   90.00
_cell.angle_gamma   90.00
#
_symmetry.space_group_name_H-M   'P 1'
#
loop_
_entity.id
_entity.type
_entity.pdbx_description
1 polymer ?
#
loop_
_entity_poly.entity_id
_entity_poly.type
_entity_poly.pdbx_seq_one_letter_code
_entity_poly.pdbx_strand_id
1 'polypeptide(L)' 'PNKRTGSLGTQGRMCNVTANDMSGCDLMCCGRGIRQEVLELEENCRCRFKFCCEVTCQKCRIKRKMSYCL' A
#
# COMPACT_ATOMS: atom_id res chain seq x y z
N PRO A 1 17.27 -12.41 2.48
CA PRO A 1 17.18 -12.49 3.95
C PRO A 1 18.55 -12.89 4.48
N ASN A 2 19.03 -12.24 5.54
CA ASN A 2 20.30 -12.55 6.16
C ASN A 2 20.13 -12.64 7.67
N LYS A 3 20.14 -13.87 8.20
CA LYS A 3 19.99 -14.14 9.64
C LYS A 3 21.16 -13.59 10.47
N ARG A 4 22.36 -13.51 9.90
CA ARG A 4 23.56 -13.03 10.60
C ARG A 4 23.50 -11.53 10.91
N THR A 5 22.83 -10.76 10.05
CA THR A 5 22.65 -9.31 10.22
C THR A 5 21.23 -8.93 10.65
N GLY A 6 20.34 -9.90 10.86
CA GLY A 6 18.93 -9.67 11.22
C GLY A 6 18.04 -9.17 10.07
N SER A 7 18.52 -9.18 8.82
CA SER A 7 17.74 -8.70 7.68
C SER A 7 16.67 -9.71 7.22
N LEU A 8 15.40 -9.30 7.22
CA LEU A 8 14.28 -10.14 6.77
C LEU A 8 14.18 -10.25 5.22
N GLY A 9 14.88 -9.38 4.47
CA GLY A 9 14.70 -9.25 3.03
C GLY A 9 13.51 -8.37 2.66
N THR A 10 13.15 -8.34 1.37
CA THR A 10 12.09 -7.44 0.85
C THR A 10 10.88 -8.16 0.28
N GLN A 11 10.87 -9.49 0.26
CA GLN A 11 9.74 -10.30 -0.17
C GLN A 11 8.48 -9.96 0.64
N GLY A 12 7.34 -9.78 -0.02
CA GLY A 12 6.07 -9.40 0.59
C GLY A 12 5.94 -7.93 0.99
N ARG A 13 6.96 -7.09 0.80
CA ARG A 13 6.85 -5.64 1.06
C ARG A 13 6.01 -4.98 -0.03
N MET A 14 5.14 -4.05 0.37
CA MET A 14 4.43 -3.20 -0.58
C MET A 14 5.42 -2.23 -1.25
N CYS A 15 5.27 -2.04 -2.56
CA CYS A 15 6.06 -1.10 -3.33
C CYS A 15 5.16 -0.27 -4.27
N ASN A 16 5.65 0.89 -4.69
CA ASN A 16 4.92 1.77 -5.59
C ASN A 16 5.45 1.62 -7.02
N VAL A 17 4.62 1.10 -7.94
CA VAL A 17 5.04 0.82 -9.32
C VAL A 17 5.12 2.08 -10.19
N THR A 18 4.38 3.13 -9.81
CA THR A 18 4.40 4.41 -10.55
C THR A 18 5.53 5.34 -10.10
N ALA A 19 6.24 4.99 -9.03
CA ALA A 19 7.36 5.76 -8.54
C ALA A 19 8.64 5.38 -9.30
N ASN A 20 9.26 6.38 -9.94
CA ASN A 20 10.54 6.22 -10.65
C ASN A 20 11.76 6.59 -9.79
N ASP A 21 11.55 6.87 -8.51
CA ASP A 21 12.60 7.20 -7.55
C ASP A 21 13.03 5.96 -6.75
N MET A 22 13.80 6.15 -5.68
CA MET A 22 14.25 5.05 -4.81
C MET A 22 13.09 4.28 -4.14
N SER A 23 11.87 4.83 -4.17
CA SER A 23 10.65 4.19 -3.68
C SER A 23 10.05 3.21 -4.70
N GLY A 24 10.58 3.20 -5.92
CA GLY A 24 10.16 2.34 -7.00
C GLY A 24 10.34 0.86 -6.68
N CYS A 25 9.44 0.04 -7.23
CA CYS A 25 9.46 -1.41 -7.04
C CYS A 25 10.76 -2.07 -7.51
N ASP A 26 11.41 -1.56 -8.56
CA ASP A 26 12.65 -2.16 -9.08
C ASP A 26 13.77 -2.15 -8.03
N LEU A 27 13.95 -1.02 -7.33
CA LEU A 27 14.94 -0.90 -6.27
C LEU A 27 14.48 -1.60 -4.99
N MET A 28 13.23 -1.38 -4.58
CA MET A 28 12.67 -1.92 -3.34
C MET A 28 12.59 -3.46 -3.35
N CYS A 29 12.34 -4.06 -4.51
CA CYS A 29 12.28 -5.51 -4.69
C CYS A 29 13.62 -6.10 -5.17
N CYS A 30 14.66 -5.27 -5.34
CA CYS A 30 15.99 -5.66 -5.79
C CYS A 30 15.98 -6.39 -7.14
N GLY A 31 15.13 -5.95 -8.08
CA GLY A 31 14.98 -6.53 -9.42
C GLY A 31 14.31 -7.90 -9.47
N ARG A 32 13.74 -8.40 -8.38
CA ARG A 32 13.10 -9.73 -8.32
C ARG A 32 11.66 -9.79 -8.88
N GLY A 33 11.15 -8.65 -9.35
CA GLY A 33 9.78 -8.52 -9.85
C GLY A 33 8.75 -8.24 -8.75
N ILE A 34 7.49 -8.12 -9.18
CA ILE A 34 6.35 -7.76 -8.33
C ILE A 34 5.15 -8.67 -8.56
N ARG A 35 4.34 -8.85 -7.51
CA ARG A 35 3.00 -9.43 -7.58
C ARG A 35 1.97 -8.33 -7.34
N GLN A 36 1.00 -8.21 -8.24
CA GLN A 36 -0.10 -7.26 -8.11
C GLN A 36 -1.37 -7.96 -7.65
N GLU A 37 -2.08 -7.35 -6.71
CA GLU A 37 -3.35 -7.84 -6.18
C GLU A 37 -4.36 -6.70 -6.12
N VAL A 38 -5.63 -7.01 -6.37
CA VAL A 38 -6.72 -6.05 -6.20
C VAL A 38 -7.40 -6.34 -4.88
N LEU A 39 -7.24 -5.41 -3.93
CA LEU A 39 -7.88 -5.50 -2.62
C LEU A 39 -9.13 -4.63 -2.60
N GLU A 40 -10.20 -5.18 -2.05
CA GLU A 40 -11.42 -4.43 -1.73
C GLU A 40 -11.33 -3.97 -0.28
N LEU A 41 -11.27 -2.65 -0.08
CA LEU A 41 -11.07 -2.00 1.21
C LEU A 41 -12.30 -1.14 1.54
N GLU A 42 -12.65 -1.07 2.82
CA GLU A 42 -13.71 -0.18 3.29
C GLU A 42 -13.10 1.09 3.86
N GLU A 43 -13.46 2.24 3.30
CA GLU A 43 -12.94 3.55 3.71
C GLU A 43 -14.07 4.52 4.02
N ASN A 44 -13.79 5.49 4.89
CA ASN A 44 -14.69 6.59 5.14
C ASN A 44 -14.68 7.53 3.93
N CYS A 45 -15.85 7.76 3.35
CA CYS A 45 -16.04 8.60 2.17
C CYS A 45 -17.19 9.60 2.42
N ARG A 46 -17.27 10.63 1.58
CA ARG A 46 -18.37 11.61 1.58
C ARG A 46 -18.66 12.19 2.97
N CYS A 47 -17.59 12.46 3.73
CA CYS A 47 -17.69 13.01 5.06
C CYS A 47 -18.30 14.41 5.03
N ARG A 48 -19.27 14.67 5.92
CA ARG A 48 -19.88 15.97 6.13
C ARG A 48 -19.63 16.41 7.56
N PHE A 49 -19.06 17.61 7.68
CA PHE A 49 -18.92 18.30 8.96
C PHE A 49 -20.25 18.96 9.32
N LYS A 50 -20.71 18.73 10.55
CA LYS A 50 -21.87 19.41 11.15
C LYS A 50 -21.33 20.47 12.11
N PHE A 51 -21.65 21.74 11.85
CA PHE A 51 -21.27 22.82 12.76
C PHE A 51 -21.93 22.60 14.13
N CYS A 52 -21.13 22.74 15.19
CA CYS A 52 -21.29 22.09 16.51
C CYS A 52 -20.82 20.61 16.55
N CYS A 53 -19.55 20.44 16.16
CA CYS A 53 -18.56 19.41 16.55
C CYS A 53 -18.77 17.93 16.18
N GLU A 54 -19.48 17.62 15.10
CA GLU A 54 -19.58 16.23 14.63
C GLU A 54 -19.15 16.09 13.16
N VAL A 55 -18.44 15.00 12.84
CA VAL A 55 -18.18 14.58 11.45
C VAL A 55 -18.92 13.27 11.20
N THR A 56 -19.76 13.27 10.18
CA THR A 56 -20.48 12.06 9.73
C THR A 56 -19.96 11.61 8.38
N CYS A 57 -19.56 10.35 8.25
CA CYS A 57 -19.02 9.77 7.01
C CYS A 57 -19.84 8.54 6.59
N GLN A 58 -19.84 8.24 5.30
CA GLN A 58 -20.35 6.98 4.76
C GLN A 58 -19.20 5.95 4.67
N LYS A 59 -19.52 4.66 4.76
CA LYS A 59 -18.58 3.57 4.46
C LYS A 59 -18.66 3.24 2.97
N CYS A 60 -17.59 3.50 2.24
CA CYS A 60 -17.47 3.12 0.84
C CYS A 60 -16.54 1.93 0.68
N ARG A 61 -16.88 1.01 -0.21
CA ARG A 61 -15.95 -0.03 -0.69
C ARG A 61 -15.19 0.49 -1.88
N ILE A 62 -13.86 0.46 -1.78
CA ILE A 62 -12.96 0.87 -2.86
C ILE A 62 -12.11 -0.32 -3.28
N LYS A 63 -11.76 -0.38 -4.57
CA LYS A 63 -10.82 -1.36 -5.09
C LYS A 63 -9.48 -0.68 -5.30
N ARG A 64 -8.44 -1.11 -4.57
CA ARG A 64 -7.07 -0.63 -4.77
C ARG A 64 -6.20 -1.73 -5.37
N LYS A 65 -5.41 -1.36 -6.37
CA LYS A 65 -4.33 -2.20 -6.89
C LYS A 65 -3.11 -2.03 -5.99
N MET A 66 -2.74 -3.08 -5.28
CA MET A 66 -1.57 -3.11 -4.41
C MET A 66 -0.49 -3.96 -5.07
N SER A 67 0.77 -3.56 -4.94
CA SER A 67 1.91 -4.25 -5.55
C SER A 67 2.91 -4.64 -4.46
N TYR A 68 3.33 -5.90 -4.48
CA TYR A 68 4.23 -6.50 -3.49
C TYR A 68 5.46 -7.09 -4.14
N CYS A 69 6.59 -7.05 -3.45
CA CYS A 69 7.81 -7.71 -3.91
C CYS A 69 7.72 -9.23 -3.82
N LEU A 70 8.34 -9.90 -4.78
CA LEU A 70 8.48 -11.36 -4.84
C LEU A 70 9.61 -11.92 -3.96
#